data_AF-A0A382TP47-F1
#
_entry.id   AF-A0A382TP47-F1
#
_cell.length_a   1.000
_cell.length_b   1.000
_cell.length_c   1.000
_cell.angle_alpha   90.00
_cell.angle_beta   90.00
_cell.angle_gamma   90.00
#
_symmetry.space_group_name_H-M   'P 1'
#
loop_
_entity.id
_entity.type
_entity.pdbx_description
1 polymer ?
#
loop_
_entity_poly.entity_id
_entity_poly.type
_entity_poly.pdbx_seq_one_letter_code
_entity_poly.pdbx_strand_id
1 'polypeptide(L)'
;MAEGKKSTLRARPALERIMRIHRAVLNGECPTASAMARELEVDRRTITRDITFMRDRWNLPLEYNAVQGGFIYTGPVDALPGAVITEGELFSVLIAEKALQQYRGTVFERRLKSAFDKMTEIMPESVTLNLDDWSQSVTFRSSAIPNQDIETFD
;
A
#
# COMPACT_ATOMS: atom_id res chain seq x y z
N MET A 1 10.31 20.11 45.37
CA MET A 1 9.28 20.09 44.32
C MET A 1 9.85 19.28 43.17
N ALA A 2 9.29 18.09 42.91
CA ALA A 2 9.84 17.15 41.94
C ALA A 2 9.22 17.40 40.56
N GLU A 3 10.04 17.77 39.60
CA GLU A 3 9.65 18.05 38.23
C GLU A 3 9.58 16.73 37.45
N GLY A 4 8.35 16.30 37.14
CA GLY A 4 8.06 15.05 36.46
C GLY A 4 8.56 15.07 35.03
N LYS A 5 9.65 14.33 34.77
CA LYS A 5 10.21 14.06 33.45
C LYS A 5 9.14 13.42 32.55
N LYS A 6 8.58 14.18 31.61
CA LYS A 6 7.66 13.64 30.57
C LYS A 6 8.44 12.66 29.71
N SER A 7 8.18 11.37 29.92
CA SER A 7 8.64 10.29 29.06
C SER A 7 8.09 10.50 27.66
N THR A 8 8.92 10.94 26.72
CA THR A 8 8.67 10.86 25.28
C THR A 8 8.77 9.39 24.87
N LEU A 9 7.74 8.61 25.22
CA LEU A 9 7.51 7.30 24.63
C LEU A 9 7.45 7.52 23.12
N ARG A 10 8.41 6.96 22.38
CA ARG A 10 8.43 6.97 20.91
C ARG A 10 7.22 6.17 20.44
N ALA A 11 6.07 6.82 20.35
CA ALA A 11 4.88 6.24 19.77
C ALA A 11 5.21 5.82 18.33
N ARG A 12 4.79 4.62 17.94
CA ARG A 12 4.83 4.19 16.53
C ARG A 12 4.23 5.30 15.65
N PRO A 13 4.81 5.61 14.48
CA PRO A 13 4.30 6.65 13.58
C PRO A 13 2.78 6.54 13.40
N ALA A 14 2.07 7.67 13.44
CA ALA A 14 0.60 7.68 13.42
C ALA A 14 0.01 6.90 12.25
N LEU A 15 0.67 6.95 11.07
CA LEU A 15 0.26 6.22 9.88
C LEU A 15 0.28 4.70 10.08
N GLU A 16 1.35 4.15 10.67
CA GLU A 16 1.47 2.71 10.94
C GLU A 16 0.32 2.22 11.84
N ARG A 17 0.01 3.01 12.85
CA ARG A 17 -1.06 2.74 13.81
C ARG A 17 -2.44 2.78 13.13
N ILE A 18 -2.67 3.77 12.28
CA ILE A 18 -3.89 3.89 11.47
C ILE A 18 -4.03 2.71 10.50
N MET A 19 -2.94 2.29 9.83
CA MET A 19 -2.96 1.13 8.93
C MET A 19 -3.31 -0.15 9.68
N ARG A 20 -2.76 -0.36 10.88
CA ARG A 20 -3.08 -1.54 11.68
C ARG A 20 -4.56 -1.57 12.10
N ILE A 21 -5.11 -0.43 12.55
CA ILE A 21 -6.53 -0.31 12.88
C ILE A 21 -7.37 -0.62 11.64
N HIS A 22 -7.06 -0.01 10.50
CA HIS A 22 -7.79 -0.23 9.25
C HIS A 22 -7.84 -1.70 8.86
N ARG A 23 -6.68 -2.39 8.86
CA ARG A 23 -6.57 -3.81 8.48
C ARG A 23 -7.40 -4.70 9.40
N ALA A 24 -7.38 -4.46 10.71
CA ALA A 24 -8.18 -5.23 11.66
C ALA A 24 -9.68 -5.09 11.39
N VAL A 25 -10.15 -3.86 11.15
CA VAL A 25 -11.55 -3.60 10.84
C VAL A 25 -11.94 -4.24 9.50
N LEU A 26 -11.08 -4.11 8.48
CA LEU A 26 -11.30 -4.68 7.15
C LEU A 26 -11.41 -6.22 7.17
N ASN A 27 -10.60 -6.87 8.01
CA ASN A 27 -10.61 -8.33 8.21
C ASN A 27 -11.79 -8.81 9.08
N GLY A 28 -12.64 -7.92 9.57
CA GLY A 28 -13.76 -8.27 10.45
C GLY A 28 -13.34 -8.62 11.89
N GLU A 29 -12.13 -8.26 12.32
CA GLU A 29 -11.62 -8.55 13.67
C GLU A 29 -12.34 -7.75 14.77
N CYS A 30 -13.13 -6.74 14.40
CA CYS A 30 -13.91 -5.90 15.29
C CYS A 30 -13.08 -5.33 16.47
N PRO A 31 -11.97 -4.63 16.21
CA PRO A 31 -11.07 -4.20 17.27
C PRO A 31 -11.72 -3.16 18.19
N THR A 32 -11.31 -3.16 19.46
CA THR A 32 -11.64 -2.06 20.39
C THR A 32 -10.47 -1.09 20.54
N ALA A 33 -10.76 0.17 20.89
CA ALA A 33 -9.71 1.14 21.19
C ALA A 33 -8.78 0.68 22.32
N SER A 34 -9.31 -0.05 23.32
CA SER A 34 -8.53 -0.61 24.42
C SER A 34 -7.62 -1.76 23.98
N ALA A 35 -8.11 -2.67 23.13
CA ALA A 35 -7.31 -3.76 22.59
C ALA A 35 -6.16 -3.24 21.73
N MET A 36 -6.47 -2.31 20.83
CA MET A 36 -5.50 -1.66 19.96
C MET A 36 -4.46 -0.85 20.74
N ALA A 37 -4.87 -0.15 21.80
CA ALA A 37 -3.95 0.61 22.65
C ALA A 37 -2.90 -0.30 23.31
N ARG A 38 -3.33 -1.46 23.80
CA ARG A 38 -2.44 -2.46 24.39
C ARG A 38 -1.50 -3.07 23.36
N GLU A 39 -2.00 -3.43 22.18
CA GLU A 39 -1.19 -4.01 21.11
C GLU A 39 -0.14 -3.03 20.55
N LEU A 40 -0.54 -1.76 20.43
CA LEU A 40 0.26 -0.71 19.83
C LEU A 40 1.12 0.06 20.86
N GLU A 41 1.05 -0.34 22.13
CA GLU A 41 1.79 0.24 23.26
C GLU A 41 1.60 1.76 23.36
N VAL A 42 0.36 2.22 23.13
CA VAL A 42 -0.04 3.63 23.27
C VAL A 42 -1.20 3.75 24.24
N ASP A 43 -1.52 4.98 24.64
CA ASP A 43 -2.72 5.22 25.43
C ASP A 43 -4.00 5.12 24.58
N ARG A 44 -5.12 4.78 25.24
CA ARG A 44 -6.43 4.66 24.60
C ARG A 44 -6.86 5.93 23.87
N ARG A 45 -6.53 7.11 24.40
CA ARG A 45 -6.92 8.40 23.82
C ARG A 45 -6.20 8.64 22.49
N THR A 46 -4.98 8.14 22.32
CA THR A 46 -4.26 8.14 21.04
C THR A 46 -5.00 7.32 19.98
N ILE A 47 -5.38 6.08 20.30
CA ILE A 47 -6.19 5.25 19.37
C ILE A 47 -7.53 5.90 19.04
N THR A 48 -8.22 6.46 20.04
CA THR A 48 -9.48 7.18 19.78
C THR A 48 -9.29 8.34 18.82
N ARG A 49 -8.18 9.09 18.91
CA ARG A 49 -7.88 10.15 17.94
C ARG A 49 -7.63 9.62 16.54
N ASP A 50 -6.95 8.49 16.40
CA ASP A 50 -6.72 7.86 15.09
C ASP A 50 -8.02 7.39 14.45
N ILE A 51 -8.90 6.77 15.24
CA ILE A 51 -10.24 6.35 14.78
C ILE A 51 -11.06 7.57 14.34
N THR A 52 -11.06 8.64 15.14
CA THR A 52 -11.71 9.91 14.76
C THR A 52 -11.10 10.48 13.49
N PHE A 53 -9.78 10.42 13.32
CA PHE A 53 -9.11 10.87 12.11
C PHE A 53 -9.53 10.04 10.88
N MET A 54 -9.54 8.71 11.00
CA MET A 54 -10.00 7.80 9.95
C MET A 54 -11.45 8.10 9.53
N ARG A 55 -12.34 8.31 10.50
CA ARG A 55 -13.75 8.61 10.23
C ARG A 55 -13.94 10.02 9.64
N ASP A 56 -13.38 11.04 10.29
CA ASP A 56 -13.74 12.43 9.99
C ASP A 56 -12.85 13.06 8.90
N ARG A 57 -11.58 12.62 8.78
CA ARG A 57 -10.62 13.17 7.81
C ARG A 57 -10.45 12.31 6.57
N TRP A 58 -10.55 10.99 6.71
CA TRP A 58 -10.53 10.07 5.57
C TRP A 58 -11.92 9.61 5.13
N ASN A 59 -12.97 10.12 5.80
CA ASN A 59 -14.36 9.85 5.46
C ASN A 59 -14.69 8.35 5.39
N LEU A 60 -14.01 7.53 6.22
CA LEU A 60 -14.28 6.10 6.26
C LEU A 60 -15.59 5.82 7.00
N PRO A 61 -16.41 4.85 6.54
CA PRO A 61 -17.66 4.44 7.17
C PRO A 61 -17.40 3.61 8.44
N LEU A 62 -16.66 4.16 9.40
CA LEU A 62 -16.17 3.46 10.60
C LEU A 62 -17.05 3.79 11.81
N GLU A 63 -17.69 2.77 12.39
CA GLU A 63 -18.57 2.91 13.56
C GLU A 63 -18.33 1.84 14.62
N TYR A 64 -18.73 2.12 15.87
CA TYR A 64 -18.68 1.15 16.95
C TYR A 64 -19.96 0.32 16.98
N ASN A 65 -19.84 -1.00 16.84
CA ASN A 65 -20.93 -1.94 16.94
C ASN A 65 -20.95 -2.59 18.33
N ALA A 66 -21.98 -2.30 19.12
CA ALA A 66 -22.11 -2.82 20.48
C ALA A 66 -22.35 -4.35 20.54
N VAL A 67 -22.98 -4.92 19.52
CA VAL A 67 -23.27 -6.37 19.45
C VAL A 67 -21.99 -7.17 19.21
N GLN A 68 -21.14 -6.68 18.30
CA GLN A 68 -19.83 -7.29 18.02
C GLN A 68 -18.75 -6.82 19.00
N GLY A 69 -19.04 -5.79 19.80
CA GLY A 69 -18.15 -5.28 20.84
C GLY A 69 -16.96 -4.49 20.33
N GLY A 70 -17.01 -3.96 19.09
CA GLY A 70 -15.84 -3.39 18.42
C GLY A 70 -16.16 -2.45 17.25
N PHE A 71 -15.12 -1.88 16.65
CA PHE A 71 -15.25 -1.02 15.48
C PHE A 71 -15.38 -1.83 14.18
N ILE A 72 -16.30 -1.42 13.32
CA ILE A 72 -16.61 -2.06 12.03
C ILE A 72 -16.74 -1.03 10.91
N TYR A 73 -16.58 -1.48 9.67
CA TYR A 73 -17.04 -0.71 8.52
C TYR A 73 -18.53 -0.97 8.28
N THR A 74 -19.31 0.11 8.13
CA THR A 74 -20.76 0.07 7.84
C THR A 74 -21.08 0.13 6.35
N GLY A 75 -20.06 0.33 5.51
CA GLY A 75 -20.17 0.39 4.06
C GLY A 75 -18.86 -0.01 3.37
N PRO A 76 -18.84 -0.04 2.03
CA PRO A 76 -17.62 -0.30 1.27
C PRO A 76 -16.56 0.77 1.58
N VAL A 77 -15.30 0.35 1.64
CA VAL A 77 -14.16 1.23 1.85
C VAL A 77 -13.31 1.21 0.59
N ASP A 78 -13.26 2.33 -0.12
CA ASP A 78 -12.29 2.53 -1.19
C ASP A 78 -10.87 2.46 -0.60
N ALA A 79 -9.95 1.86 -1.35
CA ALA A 79 -8.59 1.58 -0.88
C ALA A 79 -7.95 2.83 -0.26
N LEU A 80 -7.35 2.67 0.92
CA LEU A 80 -6.73 3.78 1.65
C LEU A 80 -5.60 4.46 0.86
N PRO A 81 -5.30 5.74 1.14
CA PRO A 81 -4.11 6.39 0.63
C PRO A 81 -2.88 5.82 1.34
N GLY A 82 -2.31 4.78 0.74
CA GLY A 82 -1.12 4.09 1.20
C GLY A 82 -0.62 3.15 0.10
N ALA A 83 -0.17 3.74 -1.00
CA ALA A 83 0.24 3.08 -2.23
C ALA A 83 -0.89 2.22 -2.84
N VAL A 84 -1.90 2.86 -3.43
CA VAL A 84 -2.77 2.19 -4.40
C VAL A 84 -2.03 2.22 -5.72
N ILE A 85 -1.65 1.06 -6.25
CA ILE A 85 -1.26 0.96 -7.65
C ILE A 85 -2.53 1.13 -8.48
N THR A 86 -2.54 2.15 -9.31
CA THR A 86 -3.58 2.31 -10.33
C THR A 86 -3.44 1.23 -11.38
N GLU A 87 -4.53 0.89 -12.06
CA GLU A 87 -4.52 -0.08 -13.16
C GLU A 87 -3.45 0.25 -14.23
N GLY A 88 -3.32 1.54 -14.58
CA GLY A 88 -2.32 2.02 -15.53
C GLY A 88 -0.88 1.85 -15.05
N GLU A 89 -0.63 1.97 -13.75
CA GLU A 89 0.69 1.72 -13.16
C GLU A 89 1.03 0.22 -13.16
N LEU A 90 0.07 -0.67 -12.85
CA LEU A 90 0.29 -2.12 -13.00
C LEU A 90 0.56 -2.48 -14.46
N PHE A 91 -0.25 -1.96 -15.38
CA PHE A 91 -0.06 -2.17 -16.80
C PHE A 91 1.32 -1.69 -17.28
N SER A 92 1.78 -0.56 -16.78
CA SER A 92 3.12 -0.03 -17.06
C SER A 92 4.22 -0.96 -16.53
N VAL A 93 4.07 -1.52 -15.33
CA VAL A 93 5.01 -2.51 -14.77
C VAL A 93 5.04 -3.79 -15.61
N LEU A 94 3.90 -4.27 -16.09
CA LEU A 94 3.82 -5.43 -16.99
C LEU A 94 4.49 -5.17 -18.35
N ILE A 95 4.29 -3.98 -18.93
CA ILE A 95 5.00 -3.57 -20.14
C ILE A 95 6.51 -3.51 -19.89
N ALA A 96 6.93 -2.93 -18.77
CA ALA A 96 8.34 -2.87 -18.40
C ALA A 96 8.94 -4.27 -18.26
N GLU A 97 8.24 -5.21 -17.63
CA GLU A 97 8.68 -6.61 -17.55
C GLU A 97 8.85 -7.23 -18.95
N LYS A 98 7.87 -7.03 -19.85
CA LYS A 98 7.94 -7.53 -21.23
C LYS A 98 9.08 -6.89 -22.02
N ALA A 99 9.33 -5.60 -21.86
CA ALA A 99 10.48 -4.93 -22.45
C ALA A 99 11.80 -5.49 -21.89
N LEU A 100 11.88 -5.83 -20.61
CA LEU A 100 13.07 -6.44 -20.02
C LEU A 100 13.34 -7.86 -20.54
N GLN A 101 12.30 -8.60 -20.97
CA GLN A 101 12.47 -9.92 -21.57
C GLN A 101 13.32 -9.90 -22.84
N GLN A 102 13.37 -8.78 -23.57
CA GLN A 102 14.21 -8.64 -24.78
C GLN A 102 15.72 -8.61 -24.46
N TYR A 103 16.10 -8.37 -23.20
CA TYR A 103 17.49 -8.35 -22.75
C TYR A 103 17.95 -9.68 -22.13
N ARG A 104 17.12 -10.74 -22.17
CA ARG A 104 17.53 -12.07 -21.74
C ARG A 104 18.70 -12.59 -22.57
N GLY A 105 19.67 -13.22 -21.92
CA GLY A 105 20.90 -13.69 -22.55
C GLY A 105 21.93 -12.60 -22.84
N THR A 106 21.64 -11.32 -22.55
CA THR A 106 22.59 -10.22 -22.69
C THR A 106 23.39 -9.99 -21.41
N VAL A 107 24.50 -9.27 -21.51
CA VAL A 107 25.30 -8.84 -20.34
C VAL A 107 24.52 -7.95 -19.37
N PHE A 108 23.41 -7.35 -19.82
CA PHE A 108 22.57 -6.45 -19.03
C PHE A 108 21.48 -7.18 -18.22
N GLU A 109 21.15 -8.43 -18.57
CA GLU A 109 20.05 -9.20 -17.97
C GLU A 109 20.06 -9.13 -16.44
N ARG A 110 21.20 -9.48 -15.84
CA ARG A 110 21.34 -9.56 -14.38
C ARG A 110 21.13 -8.21 -13.69
N ARG A 111 21.67 -7.13 -14.29
CA ARG A 111 21.57 -5.78 -13.72
C ARG A 111 20.15 -5.25 -13.83
N LEU A 112 19.52 -5.42 -15.00
CA LEU A 112 18.15 -4.99 -15.24
C LEU A 112 17.15 -5.76 -14.38
N LYS A 113 17.30 -7.09 -14.28
CA LYS A 113 16.46 -7.92 -13.40
C LYS A 113 16.60 -7.47 -11.94
N SER A 114 17.82 -7.27 -11.45
CA SER A 114 18.03 -6.84 -10.07
C SER A 114 17.43 -5.45 -9.77
N ALA A 115 17.51 -4.51 -10.71
CA ALA A 115 16.87 -3.20 -10.56
C ALA A 115 15.35 -3.31 -10.54
N PHE A 116 14.78 -4.13 -11.43
CA PHE A 116 13.35 -4.40 -11.49
C PHE A 116 12.82 -5.06 -10.21
N ASP A 117 13.49 -6.13 -9.74
CA ASP A 117 13.12 -6.84 -8.51
C ASP A 117 13.06 -5.87 -7.30
N LYS A 118 14.05 -4.97 -7.18
CA LYS A 118 14.09 -3.95 -6.11
C LYS A 118 12.94 -2.94 -6.21
N MET A 119 12.55 -2.54 -7.42
CA MET A 119 11.42 -1.64 -7.62
C MET A 119 10.09 -2.32 -7.24
N THR A 120 9.94 -3.61 -7.59
CA THR A 120 8.74 -4.39 -7.25
C THR A 120 8.67 -4.77 -5.77
N GLU A 121 9.76 -4.79 -5.03
CA GLU A 121 9.78 -5.09 -3.59
C GLU A 121 9.14 -3.96 -2.75
N ILE A 122 9.14 -2.74 -3.27
CA ILE A 122 8.52 -1.56 -2.62
C ILE A 122 7.02 -1.48 -2.94
N MET A 123 6.56 -2.34 -3.85
CA MET A 123 5.20 -2.37 -4.34
C MET A 123 4.25 -2.93 -3.26
N PRO A 124 3.04 -2.36 -3.09
CA PRO A 124 2.05 -2.86 -2.12
C PRO A 124 1.69 -4.33 -2.36
N GLU A 125 1.46 -5.06 -1.26
CA GLU A 125 1.14 -6.51 -1.28
C GLU A 125 -0.19 -6.84 -1.99
N SER A 126 -1.07 -5.87 -2.19
CA SER A 126 -2.37 -6.05 -2.83
C SER A 126 -2.65 -4.98 -3.87
N VAL A 127 -2.99 -5.41 -5.09
CA VAL A 127 -3.48 -4.55 -6.17
C VAL A 127 -4.98 -4.78 -6.34
N THR A 128 -5.77 -3.73 -6.25
CA THR A 128 -7.21 -3.80 -6.54
C THR A 128 -7.41 -3.50 -8.03
N LEU A 129 -7.90 -4.49 -8.78
CA LEU A 129 -8.18 -4.36 -10.20
C LEU A 129 -9.69 -4.25 -10.41
N ASN A 130 -10.14 -3.18 -11.05
CA ASN A 130 -11.48 -3.09 -11.60
C ASN A 130 -11.42 -3.56 -13.06
N LEU A 131 -11.97 -4.75 -13.35
CA LEU A 131 -11.88 -5.40 -14.66
C LEU A 131 -13.04 -5.04 -15.59
N ASP A 132 -13.95 -4.15 -15.18
CA ASP A 132 -15.16 -3.84 -15.94
C ASP A 132 -14.86 -3.09 -17.28
N ASP A 133 -13.65 -2.55 -17.46
CA ASP A 133 -13.27 -1.73 -18.61
C ASP A 133 -12.37 -2.44 -19.66
N TRP A 134 -11.98 -3.71 -19.44
CA TRP A 134 -10.99 -4.44 -20.27
C TRP A 134 -11.49 -4.94 -21.65
N SER A 135 -12.61 -4.42 -22.16
CA SER A 135 -13.17 -4.84 -23.45
C SER A 135 -12.53 -4.19 -24.68
N GLN A 136 -11.58 -3.27 -24.53
CA GLN A 136 -10.97 -2.53 -25.65
C GLN A 136 -9.51 -2.92 -25.90
N SER A 137 -9.33 -4.16 -26.34
CA SER A 137 -8.30 -4.68 -27.27
C SER A 137 -6.95 -3.93 -27.38
N VAL A 138 -5.87 -4.49 -26.82
CA VAL A 138 -4.48 -4.14 -27.19
C VAL A 138 -3.95 -5.19 -28.16
N THR A 139 -3.68 -4.78 -29.41
CA THR A 139 -2.98 -5.59 -30.40
C THR A 139 -1.51 -5.20 -30.42
N PHE A 140 -0.62 -6.09 -29.96
CA PHE A 140 0.82 -5.88 -30.06
C PHE A 140 1.28 -6.17 -31.50
N ARG A 141 1.76 -5.15 -32.20
CA ARG A 141 2.57 -5.34 -33.41
C ARG A 141 4.03 -5.21 -33.04
N SER A 142 4.76 -6.32 -33.12
CA SER A 142 6.22 -6.32 -33.05
C SER A 142 6.76 -5.58 -34.27
N SER A 143 7.29 -4.38 -34.07
CA SER A 143 8.06 -3.66 -35.09
C SER A 143 9.48 -3.46 -34.61
N ALA A 144 10.38 -4.21 -35.25
CA ALA A 144 11.81 -4.03 -35.41
C ALA A 144 12.69 -3.88 -34.14
N ILE A 145 13.69 -4.76 -34.08
CA ILE A 145 14.91 -4.64 -33.28
C ILE A 145 15.46 -3.21 -33.44
N PRO A 146 15.68 -2.43 -32.37
CA PRO A 146 16.40 -1.17 -32.48
C PRO A 146 17.82 -1.50 -32.93
N ASN A 147 18.19 -1.05 -34.12
CA ASN A 147 19.57 -1.05 -34.59
C ASN A 147 20.30 -0.03 -33.71
N GLN A 148 20.92 -0.48 -32.61
CA GLN A 148 21.78 0.37 -31.80
C GLN A 148 23.14 0.43 -32.49
N ASP A 149 23.38 1.52 -33.22
CA ASP A 149 24.74 1.94 -33.55
C ASP A 149 25.49 2.14 -32.23
N ILE A 150 26.42 1.22 -31.97
CA ILE A 150 27.36 1.29 -30.87
C ILE A 150 28.40 2.33 -31.26
N GLU A 151 28.11 3.61 -31.03
CA GLU A 151 29.18 4.58 -30.85
C GLU A 151 29.53 4.62 -29.36
N THR A 152 30.67 4.00 -29.11
CA THR A 152 31.52 3.98 -27.92
C THR A 152 31.41 5.27 -27.09
N PHE A 153 31.09 5.12 -25.80
CA PHE A 153 31.37 6.15 -24.81
C PHE A 153 32.68 5.78 -24.10
N ASP A 154 33.71 6.61 -24.28
CA ASP A 154 34.93 6.65 -23.47
C ASP A 154 34.65 7.08 -22.01
#